data_AF-A0A1V5NCA2-F1
#
_entry.id   AF-A0A1V5NCA2-F1
#
_cell.length_a   1.000
_cell.length_b   1.000
_cell.length_c   1.000
_cell.angle_alpha   90.00
_cell.angle_beta   90.00
_cell.angle_gamma   90.00
#
_symmetry.space_group_name_H-M   'P 1'
#
loop_
_entity.id
_entity.type
_entity.pdbx_description
1 polymer ?
#
loop_
_entity_poly.entity_id
_entity_poly.type
_entity_poly.pdbx_seq_one_letter_code
_entity_poly.pdbx_strand_id
1 'polypeptide(L)' 'MFMAGDSATAKDIAVQLAIDCGFENCYDFGKSDKVSLLEKFALSWINLAIMQGHGRDIAFRIVRR' A
#
# COMPACT_ATOMS: atom_id res chain seq x y z
N MET A 1 4.08 -0.31 -3.20
CA MET A 1 2.69 0.17 -3.21
C MET A 1 1.75 -0.99 -2.90
N PHE A 2 0.59 -0.72 -2.29
CA PHE A 2 -0.45 -1.70 -2.01
C PHE A 2 -1.78 -1.17 -2.56
N MET A 3 -2.61 -2.03 -3.14
CA MET A 3 -3.88 -1.65 -3.77
C MET A 3 -4.99 -2.66 -3.44
N ALA A 4 -6.25 -2.25 -3.56
CA ALA A 4 -7.43 -3.14 -3.59
C ALA A 4 -8.49 -2.56 -4.55
N GLY A 5 -9.25 -3.40 -5.25
CA GLY A 5 -10.34 -2.95 -6.13
C GLY A 5 -10.99 -4.04 -6.98
N ASP A 6 -12.22 -3.80 -7.44
CA ASP A 6 -13.00 -4.79 -8.19
C ASP A 6 -12.69 -4.84 -9.69
N SER A 7 -12.32 -3.70 -10.29
CA SER A 7 -12.07 -3.62 -11.73
C SER A 7 -10.65 -4.08 -12.07
N ALA A 8 -10.53 -5.17 -12.82
CA ALA A 8 -9.24 -5.68 -13.29
C ALA A 8 -8.47 -4.62 -14.10
N THR A 9 -9.13 -3.97 -15.05
CA THR A 9 -8.51 -2.92 -15.89
C THR A 9 -8.01 -1.73 -15.06
N ALA A 10 -8.76 -1.32 -14.04
CA ALA A 10 -8.32 -0.23 -13.16
C ALA A 10 -7.10 -0.63 -12.34
N LYS A 11 -7.03 -1.89 -11.89
CA LYS A 11 -5.88 -2.42 -11.17
C LYS A 11 -4.63 -2.47 -12.05
N ASP A 12 -4.75 -2.90 -13.30
CA ASP A 12 -3.62 -2.92 -14.23
C ASP A 12 -3.03 -1.52 -14.44
N ILE A 13 -3.90 -0.51 -14.60
CA ILE A 13 -3.48 0.89 -14.69
C ILE A 13 -2.79 1.34 -13.39
N ALA A 14 -3.36 1.02 -12.23
CA ALA A 14 -2.78 1.38 -10.94
C ALA A 14 -1.40 0.71 -10.70
N VAL A 15 -1.21 -0.52 -11.17
CA VAL A 15 0.08 -1.22 -11.13
C VAL A 15 1.10 -0.48 -11.97
N GLN A 16 0.76 -0.13 -13.22
CA GLN A 16 1.68 0.59 -14.10
C GLN A 16 2.09 1.94 -13.51
N LEU A 17 1.11 2.73 -13.03
CA LEU A 17 1.38 4.01 -12.38
C LEU A 17 2.29 3.88 -11.15
N ALA A 18 2.10 2.85 -10.33
CA ALA A 18 2.95 2.63 -9.17
C ALA A 18 4.40 2.34 -9.57
N ILE A 19 4.61 1.55 -10.62
CA ILE A 19 5.95 1.26 -11.15
C ILE A 19 6.57 2.54 -11.71
N ASP A 20 5.82 3.32 -12.48
CA ASP A 20 6.29 4.59 -13.07
C ASP A 20 6.65 5.63 -11.99
N CYS A 21 5.98 5.61 -10.84
CA CYS A 21 6.32 6.44 -9.68
C CYS A 21 7.55 5.94 -8.90
N GLY A 22 8.16 4.81 -9.29
CA GLY A 22 9.36 4.26 -8.66
C GLY A 22 9.12 3.30 -7.49
N PHE A 23 7.90 2.79 -7.31
CA PHE A 23 7.68 1.68 -6.38
C PHE A 23 8.19 0.37 -6.99
N GLU A 24 8.92 -0.42 -6.20
CA GLU A 24 9.42 -1.74 -6.63
C GLU A 24 8.29 -2.66 -7.11
N ASN A 25 7.12 -2.60 -6.46
CA ASN A 25 5.97 -3.42 -6.81
C ASN A 25 4.66 -2.77 -6.34
N CYS A 26 3.54 -3.20 -6.94
CA CYS A 26 2.18 -2.86 -6.55
C CYS A 26 1.42 -4.14 -6.17
N TYR A 27 1.28 -4.37 -4.87
CA TYR A 27 0.68 -5.60 -4.35
C TYR A 27 -0.85 -5.49 -4.27
N ASP A 28 -1.54 -6.40 -4.95
CA ASP A 28 -3.00 -6.49 -4.96
C ASP A 28 -3.51 -7.25 -3.71
N PHE A 29 -4.29 -6.58 -2.87
CA PHE A 29 -4.94 -7.15 -1.69
C PHE A 29 -6.27 -7.82 -2.01
N GLY A 30 -6.78 -7.67 -3.23
CA GLY A 30 -8.00 -8.26 -3.73
C GLY A 30 -9.04 -7.22 -4.12
N LYS A 31 -10.28 -7.50 -3.76
CA LYS A 31 -11.47 -6.72 -4.14
C LYS A 31 -11.71 -5.52 -3.22
N SER A 32 -12.71 -4.71 -3.54
CA SER A 32 -13.00 -3.46 -2.81
C SER A 32 -13.34 -3.68 -1.33
N ASP A 33 -13.81 -4.87 -0.94
CA ASP A 33 -14.03 -5.24 0.47
C ASP A 33 -12.74 -5.19 1.31
N LYS A 34 -11.57 -5.28 0.66
CA LYS A 34 -10.25 -5.22 1.30
C LYS A 34 -9.71 -3.81 1.51
N VAL A 35 -10.38 -2.77 1.01
CA VAL A 35 -9.96 -1.36 1.21
C VAL A 35 -9.82 -1.02 2.69
N SER A 36 -10.72 -1.52 3.54
CA SER A 36 -10.65 -1.31 5.00
C SER A 36 -9.36 -1.85 5.65
N LEU A 37 -8.73 -2.87 5.05
CA LEU A 37 -7.42 -3.36 5.51
C LEU A 37 -6.31 -2.36 5.17
N LEU A 38 -6.36 -1.75 3.98
CA LEU A 38 -5.39 -0.73 3.57
C LEU A 38 -5.49 0.53 4.44
N GLU A 39 -6.72 0.93 4.81
CA GLU A 39 -6.95 2.05 5.74
C GLU A 39 -6.33 1.78 7.11
N LYS A 40 -6.57 0.59 7.67
CA LYS A 40 -5.96 0.17 8.95
C LYS A 40 -4.44 0.03 8.87
N PHE A 41 -3.92 -0.36 7.70
CA PHE A 41 -2.48 -0.41 7.45
C PHE A 41 -1.86 0.99 7.44
N ALA A 42 -2.53 1.98 6.82
CA ALA A 42 -2.13 3.38 6.90
C ALA A 42 -2.20 3.93 8.33
N LEU A 43 -3.23 3.57 9.12
CA LEU A 43 -3.30 3.94 10.54
C LEU A 43 -2.13 3.36 11.35
N SER A 44 -1.71 2.13 11.04
CA SER A 44 -0.54 1.51 11.67
C SER A 44 0.74 2.29 11.37
N TRP A 45 0.90 2.76 10.13
CA TRP A 45 1.99 3.66 9.75
C TRP A 45 1.91 5.00 10.52
N ILE A 46 0.73 5.63 10.60
CA ILE A 46 0.53 6.89 11.31
C ILE A 46 0.92 6.76 12.78
N ASN A 47 0.52 5.65 13.41
CA ASN A 47 0.89 5.37 14.80
C ASN A 47 2.42 5.30 14.95
N LEU A 48 3.12 4.56 14.09
CA LEU A 48 4.59 4.48 14.14
C LEU A 48 5.26 5.83 13.87
N ALA A 49 4.86 6.51 12.81
CA ALA A 49 5.47 7.75 12.36
C ALA A 49 5.25 8.91 13.33
N ILE A 50 4.02 9.08 13.83
CA ILE A 50 3.61 10.23 14.63
C ILE A 50 3.57 9.89 16.13
N MET A 51 2.82 8.85 16.52
CA MET A 51 2.60 8.54 17.94
C MET A 51 3.84 7.93 18.60
N GLN A 52 4.61 7.12 17.86
CA GLN A 52 5.84 6.49 18.35
C GLN A 52 7.11 7.26 17.96
N GLY A 53 6.99 8.37 17.22
CA GLY A 53 8.10 9.28 16.94
C GLY A 53 9.15 8.77 15.95
N HIS A 54 8.86 7.73 15.15
CA HIS A 54 9.81 7.25 14.13
C HIS A 54 10.01 8.23 12.97
N GLY A 55 9.19 9.27 12.86
CA GLY A 55 9.23 10.22 11.76
C GLY A 55 8.50 9.69 10.51
N ARG A 56 8.38 10.56 9.50
CA ARG A 56 7.62 10.27 8.27
C ARG A 56 8.44 9.57 7.19
N ASP A 57 9.75 9.46 7.36
CA ASP A 57 10.65 8.86 6.37
C ASP A 57 10.78 7.35 6.58
N ILE A 58 9.65 6.67 6.78
CA ILE A 58 9.57 5.22 6.95
C ILE A 58 8.53 4.63 5.99
N ALA A 59 8.73 3.38 5.58
CA ALA A 59 7.80 2.67 4.70
C ALA A 59 7.74 1.18 5.07
N PHE A 60 6.62 0.54 4.72
CA PHE A 60 6.49 -0.90 4.84
C PHE A 60 6.96 -1.61 3.56
N ARG A 61 7.68 -2.72 3.72
CA ARG A 61 8.16 -3.57 2.62
C ARG A 61 7.94 -5.04 2.97
N ILE A 62 7.60 -5.85 1.97
CA ILE A 62 7.56 -7.30 2.09
C ILE A 62 8.98 -7.86 2.02
N VAL A 63 9.38 -8.65 3.02
CA VAL A 63 10.68 -9.32 3.08
C VAL A 63 10.46 -10.82 3.03
N ARG A 64 11.19 -11.52 2.15
CA ARG A 64 11.19 -12.99 2.06
C ARG A 64 12.45 -13.55 2.73
N ARG A 65 12.34 -14.72 3.35
CA ARG A 65 13.45 -15.45 3.98
C ARG A 65 14.14 -16.35 2.95
#